data_AF-A0A843DWQ9-F1
#
_entry.id   AF-A0A843DWQ9-F1
#
_cell.length_a   1.000
_cell.length_b   1.000
_cell.length_c   1.000
_cell.angle_alpha   90.00
_cell.angle_beta   90.00
_cell.angle_gamma   90.00
#
_symmetry.space_group_name_H-M   'P 1'
#
loop_
_entity.id
_entity.type
_entity.pdbx_description
1 polymer ?
#
loop_
_entity_poly.entity_id
_entity_poly.type
_entity_poly.pdbx_seq_one_letter_code
_entity_poly.pdbx_strand_id
1 'polypeptide(L)'
;MADKILTLVGEDDAVVGKSFVFMGGQIECTACSYNKICLNLEKGQKYTVINVRPPVHDCDLTEGKVRVVEVTKTSRSVCVEKKYAIDGSFITFFPTGCG
;
A
#
# COMPACT_ATOMS: atom_id res chain seq x y z
N MET A 1 11.08 -15.32 -3.44
CA MET A 1 9.87 -15.25 -4.28
C MET A 1 9.19 -13.93 -3.94
N ALA A 2 8.83 -13.11 -4.92
CA ALA A 2 8.16 -11.84 -4.63
C ALA A 2 6.70 -12.12 -4.23
N ASP A 3 6.32 -11.78 -3.01
CA ASP A 3 4.98 -11.97 -2.48
C ASP A 3 4.00 -11.08 -3.26
N LYS A 4 3.12 -11.71 -4.05
CA LYS A 4 2.05 -11.02 -4.79
C LYS A 4 0.84 -10.88 -3.88
N ILE A 5 0.46 -9.64 -3.62
CA ILE A 5 -0.66 -9.31 -2.75
C ILE A 5 -1.77 -8.72 -3.62
N LEU A 6 -2.99 -9.20 -3.43
CA LEU A 6 -4.16 -8.68 -4.10
C LEU A 6 -4.78 -7.57 -3.23
N THR A 7 -5.03 -6.42 -3.82
CA THR A 7 -5.61 -5.26 -3.13
C THR A 7 -6.48 -4.44 -4.10
N LEU A 8 -7.14 -3.41 -3.59
CA LEU A 8 -7.96 -2.49 -4.37
C LEU A 8 -7.36 -1.09 -4.24
N VAL A 9 -7.23 -0.40 -5.36
CA VAL A 9 -6.75 0.98 -5.41
C VAL A 9 -7.68 1.83 -6.27
N GLY A 10 -7.70 3.14 -6.06
CA GLY A 10 -8.44 4.06 -6.92
C GLY A 10 -8.01 3.91 -8.38
N GLU A 11 -8.91 4.22 -9.32
CA GLU A 11 -8.64 4.12 -10.75
C GLU A 11 -7.38 4.89 -11.19
N ASP A 12 -7.09 6.05 -10.58
CA ASP A 12 -5.89 6.84 -10.86
C ASP A 12 -4.57 6.12 -10.44
N ASP A 13 -4.64 5.31 -9.39
CA ASP A 13 -3.51 4.52 -8.89
C ASP A 13 -3.41 3.12 -9.49
N ALA A 14 -4.42 2.69 -10.23
CA ALA A 14 -4.49 1.40 -10.90
C ALA A 14 -3.66 1.36 -12.20
N VAL A 15 -2.38 1.74 -12.11
CA VAL A 15 -1.45 1.78 -13.24
C VAL A 15 -0.26 0.87 -12.94
N VAL A 16 0.01 -0.08 -13.85
CA VAL A 16 1.16 -1.00 -13.73
C VAL A 16 2.47 -0.20 -13.68
N GLY A 17 3.33 -0.53 -12.72
CA GLY A 17 4.59 0.17 -12.46
C GLY A 17 4.46 1.35 -11.51
N LYS A 18 3.24 1.83 -11.20
CA LYS A 18 3.03 2.88 -10.20
C LYS A 18 3.29 2.29 -8.81
N SER A 19 3.91 3.09 -7.95
CA SER A 19 4.24 2.66 -6.59
C SER A 19 3.69 3.66 -5.57
N PHE A 20 3.02 3.15 -4.55
CA PHE A 20 2.31 3.94 -3.54
C PHE A 20 2.64 3.42 -2.14
N VAL A 21 2.39 4.25 -1.13
CA VAL A 21 2.55 3.88 0.28
C VAL A 21 1.18 3.65 0.87
N PHE A 22 0.95 2.48 1.44
CA PHE A 22 -0.32 2.17 2.06
C PHE A 22 -0.39 2.82 3.45
N MET A 23 -1.30 3.78 3.66
CA MET A 23 -1.45 4.49 4.94
C MET A 23 -2.48 3.87 5.90
N GLY A 24 -3.08 2.75 5.53
CA GLY A 24 -4.17 2.14 6.30
C GLY A 24 -5.55 2.56 5.80
N GLY A 25 -6.58 1.97 6.41
CA GLY A 25 -7.98 2.28 6.10
C GLY A 25 -8.47 3.54 6.79
N GLN A 26 -9.53 4.11 6.23
CA GLN A 26 -10.26 5.25 6.78
C GLN A 26 -11.57 4.77 7.43
N ILE A 27 -12.26 5.65 8.17
CA ILE A 27 -13.48 5.32 8.91
C ILE A 27 -14.57 4.76 7.98
N GLU A 28 -14.71 5.31 6.77
CA GLU A 28 -15.64 4.82 5.74
C GLU A 28 -15.38 3.37 5.32
N CYS A 29 -14.15 2.87 5.42
CA CYS A 29 -13.83 1.48 5.11
C CYS A 29 -14.43 0.49 6.12
N THR A 30 -14.90 0.95 7.28
CA THR A 30 -15.47 0.06 8.32
C THR A 30 -16.76 -0.62 7.86
N ALA A 31 -17.57 0.07 7.06
CA ALA A 31 -18.83 -0.45 6.52
C ALA A 31 -18.68 -1.14 5.14
N CYS A 32 -17.48 -1.13 4.56
CA CYS A 32 -17.26 -1.64 3.20
C CYS A 32 -17.10 -3.16 3.17
N SER A 33 -17.81 -3.84 2.27
CA SER A 33 -17.72 -5.31 2.07
C SER A 33 -16.35 -5.78 1.61
N TYR A 34 -15.54 -4.90 1.01
CA TYR A 34 -14.21 -5.22 0.47
C TYR A 34 -13.07 -4.80 1.39
N ASN A 35 -13.36 -4.35 2.61
CA ASN A 35 -12.37 -3.84 3.55
C ASN A 35 -11.24 -4.84 3.84
N LYS A 36 -11.53 -6.14 3.93
CA LYS A 36 -10.52 -7.18 4.17
C LYS A 36 -9.49 -7.25 3.05
N ILE A 37 -9.88 -6.95 1.81
CA ILE A 37 -9.01 -7.00 0.64
C ILE A 37 -8.28 -5.67 0.46
N CYS A 38 -8.99 -4.53 0.61
CA CYS A 38 -8.37 -3.20 0.60
C CYS A 38 -7.30 -3.05 1.69
N LEU A 39 -7.61 -3.53 2.90
CA LEU A 39 -6.79 -3.35 4.11
C LEU A 39 -5.85 -4.52 4.37
N ASN A 40 -5.67 -5.41 3.39
CA ASN A 40 -4.75 -6.56 3.49
C ASN A 40 -3.26 -6.16 3.44
N LEU A 41 -2.97 -4.87 3.26
CA LEU A 41 -1.62 -4.34 3.15
C LEU A 41 -1.10 -3.87 4.50
N GLU A 42 0.20 -4.02 4.73
CA GLU A 42 0.85 -3.45 5.91
C GLU A 42 0.96 -1.92 5.79
N LYS A 43 0.45 -1.22 6.82
CA LYS A 43 0.53 0.24 6.93
C LYS A 43 1.99 0.71 6.97
N GLY A 44 2.29 1.77 6.21
CA GLY A 44 3.62 2.37 6.10
C GLY A 44 4.56 1.67 5.10
N GLN A 45 4.13 0.57 4.48
CA GLN A 45 4.91 -0.12 3.47
C GLN A 45 4.65 0.42 2.07
N LYS A 46 5.68 0.36 1.22
CA LYS A 46 5.59 0.74 -0.18
C LYS A 46 5.24 -0.48 -1.03
N TYR A 47 4.27 -0.31 -1.91
CA TYR A 47 3.79 -1.33 -2.82
C TYR A 47 3.90 -0.84 -4.25
N THR A 48 4.23 -1.74 -5.17
CA THR A 48 4.29 -1.45 -6.60
C THR A 48 3.27 -2.31 -7.32
N VAL A 49 2.44 -1.70 -8.16
CA VAL A 49 1.44 -2.38 -8.97
C VAL A 49 2.14 -3.18 -10.07
N ILE A 50 1.96 -4.50 -10.06
CA ILE A 50 2.51 -5.41 -11.06
C ILE A 50 1.45 -5.83 -12.09
N ASN A 51 0.17 -5.78 -11.71
CA ASN A 51 -0.93 -6.12 -12.60
C ASN A 51 -2.21 -5.40 -12.18
N VAL A 52 -3.06 -5.09 -13.15
CA VAL A 52 -4.36 -4.44 -12.94
C VAL A 52 -5.40 -5.38 -13.51
N ARG A 53 -6.35 -5.80 -12.68
CA ARG A 53 -7.44 -6.66 -13.09
C ARG A 53 -8.61 -5.80 -13.62
N PRO A 54 -9.47 -6.38 -14.48
CA PRO A 54 -10.61 -5.66 -15.04
C PRO A 54 -11.78 -5.35 -14.09
N PRO A 55 -12.05 -6.07 -12.98
CA PRO A 55 -13.22 -5.76 -12.16
C PRO A 55 -13.04 -4.40 -11.48
N VAL A 56 -14.09 -3.59 -11.61
CA VAL A 56 -14.22 -2.27 -11.04
C VAL A 56 -15.28 -2.33 -9.96
N HIS A 57 -15.00 -1.71 -8.82
CA HIS A 57 -15.94 -1.58 -7.72
C HIS A 57 -16.11 -0.12 -7.37
N ASP A 58 -17.30 0.26 -6.94
CA ASP A 58 -17.56 1.60 -6.42
C ASP A 58 -17.03 1.70 -4.98
N CYS A 59 -16.42 2.83 -4.65
CA CYS A 59 -15.90 3.10 -3.32
C CYS A 59 -16.28 4.52 -2.89
N ASP A 60 -17.07 4.61 -1.83
CA ASP A 60 -17.49 5.89 -1.23
C ASP A 60 -16.29 6.76 -0.84
N LEU A 61 -15.20 6.15 -0.35
CA LEU A 61 -14.02 6.87 0.14
C LEU A 61 -13.35 7.76 -0.92
N THR A 62 -13.33 7.30 -2.18
CA THR A 62 -12.65 8.03 -3.27
C THR A 62 -13.66 8.81 -4.12
N GLU A 63 -14.94 8.86 -3.70
CA GLU A 63 -16.07 9.36 -4.50
C GLU A 63 -16.00 8.87 -5.95
N GLY A 64 -15.67 7.58 -6.14
CA GLY A 64 -15.23 7.09 -7.43
C GLY A 64 -15.11 5.58 -7.53
N LYS A 65 -14.34 5.15 -8.53
CA LYS A 65 -14.15 3.73 -8.88
C LYS A 65 -12.80 3.24 -8.40
N VAL A 66 -12.79 2.07 -7.75
CA VAL A 66 -11.58 1.33 -7.40
C VAL A 66 -11.43 0.11 -8.31
N ARG A 67 -10.19 -0.27 -8.60
CA ARG A 67 -9.86 -1.46 -9.39
C ARG A 67 -9.09 -2.45 -8.55
N VAL A 68 -9.30 -3.73 -8.83
CA VAL A 68 -8.51 -4.80 -8.23
C VAL A 68 -7.13 -4.80 -8.87
N VAL A 69 -6.08 -4.70 -8.07
CA VAL A 69 -4.69 -4.72 -8.52
C VAL A 69 -3.90 -5.78 -7.77
N GLU A 70 -2.91 -6.33 -8.46
CA GLU A 70 -1.87 -7.14 -7.83
C GLU A 70 -0.67 -6.24 -7.59
N VAL A 71 -0.20 -6.23 -6.35
CA VAL A 71 0.95 -5.44 -5.93
C VAL A 71 2.02 -6.35 -5.34
N THR A 72 3.26 -5.88 -5.42
CA THR A 72 4.39 -6.49 -4.71
C THR A 72 4.89 -5.53 -3.65
N LYS A 73 5.31 -6.05 -2.50
CA LYS A 73 6.01 -5.26 -1.49
C LYS A 73 7.36 -4.82 -2.05
N THR A 74 7.62 -3.51 -2.00
CA THR A 74 8.87 -2.90 -2.48
C THR A 74 9.62 -2.36 -1.27
N SER A 75 10.88 -2.75 -1.12
CA SER A 75 11.77 -2.17 -0.12
C SER A 75 11.91 -0.67 -0.35
N ARG A 76 11.62 0.13 0.68
CA ARG A 76 11.83 1.57 0.62
C ARG A 76 13.28 1.87 0.99
N SER A 77 13.98 2.63 0.16
CA SER A 77 15.27 3.19 0.52
C SER A 77 15.05 4.21 1.64
N VAL A 78 15.55 3.94 2.84
CA VAL A 78 15.46 4.85 3.98
C VAL A 78 16.87 5.26 4.36
N CYS A 79 17.11 6.57 4.45
CA CYS A 79 18.33 7.08 5.06
C CYS A 79 18.25 6.81 6.57
N VAL A 80 19.04 5.86 7.03
CA VAL A 80 19.26 5.59 8.47
C VAL A 80 20.62 6.15 8.86
N GLU A 81 20.74 6.66 10.09
CA GLU A 81 22.05 7.06 10.61
C GLU A 81 23.00 5.85 10.63
N LYS A 82 24.29 6.06 10.34
CA LYS A 82 25.29 4.97 10.23
C LYS A 82 25.32 4.02 11.45
N LYS A 83 24.92 4.52 12.62
CA LYS A 83 24.83 3.76 13.89
C LYS A 83 23.81 2.62 13.86
N TYR A 84 22.78 2.73 13.01
CA TYR A 84 21.72 1.73 12.84
C TYR A 84 21.88 0.91 11.55
N ALA A 85 22.87 1.23 10.71
CA ALA A 85 23.19 0.51 9.47
C ALA A 85 24.02 -0.75 9.77
N ILE A 86 23.53 -1.62 10.64
CA ILE A 86 24.15 -2.89 11.00
C ILE A 86 23.40 -4.01 10.25
N ASP A 87 24.14 -4.82 9.50
CA ASP A 87 23.58 -5.99 8.80
C ASP A 87 22.84 -6.90 9.79
N GLY A 88 21.59 -7.25 9.49
CA GLY A 88 20.73 -8.06 10.36
C GLY A 88 19.95 -7.33 11.46
N SER A 89 19.98 -6.00 11.50
CA SER A 89 19.18 -5.22 12.48
C SER A 89 17.78 -4.87 11.97
N PHE A 90 16.76 -5.16 12.78
CA PHE A 90 15.39 -4.70 12.55
C PHE A 90 15.23 -3.31 13.16
N ILE A 91 15.03 -2.30 12.31
CA ILE A 91 14.90 -0.90 12.74
C ILE A 91 13.43 -0.52 12.63
N THR A 92 12.80 -0.19 13.76
CA THR A 92 11.47 0.43 13.77
C THR A 92 11.62 1.88 13.31
N PHE A 93 11.23 2.16 12.07
CA PHE A 93 11.29 3.52 11.52
C PHE A 93 10.15 4.37 12.10
N PHE A 94 10.50 5.31 12.97
CA PHE A 94 9.59 6.34 13.44
C PHE A 94 9.65 7.51 12.45
N PRO A 95 8.58 7.79 11.66
CA PRO A 95 8.55 8.99 10.86
C PRO A 95 8.62 10.19 11.80
N THR A 96 9.68 10.99 11.69
CA THR A 96 9.79 12.26 12.39
C THR A 96 8.66 13.15 11.92
N GLY A 97 7.78 13.55 12.85
CA GLY A 97 6.74 14.53 12.57
C GLY A 97 7.39 15.83 12.12
N CYS A 98 7.32 16.13 10.83
CA CYS A 98 7.55 17.49 10.37
C CYS A 98 6.26 18.25 10.66
N GLY A 99 6.36 19.23 11.56
CA GLY A 99 5.31 20.21 11.81
C GLY A 99 5.11 21.16 10.63
#